data_AF-A0A1F5CV84-F1
#
_entry.id   AF-A0A1F5CV84-F1
#
_cell.length_a   1.000
_cell.length_b   1.000
_cell.length_c   1.000
_cell.angle_alpha   90.00
_cell.angle_beta   90.00
_cell.angle_gamma   90.00
#
_symmetry.space_group_name_H-M   'P 1'
#
loop_
_entity.id
_entity.type
_entity.pdbx_description
1 polymer ?
#
loop_
_entity_poly.entity_id
_entity_poly.type
_entity_poly.pdbx_seq_one_letter_code
_entity_poly.pdbx_strand_id
1 'polypeptide(L)' 'MAGAKTPPVTEGQEIELEVIAKGRKGDGIAKIEGYIIFIPSGNIGEKTMVRITTVRPNFAISEAIEKKQEGE' A
#
# COMPACT_ATOMS: atom_id res chain seq x y z
N MET A 1 -0.80 4.04 29.84
CA MET A 1 0.04 4.29 28.65
C MET A 1 -0.60 3.52 27.49
N ALA A 2 -1.50 4.14 26.73
CA ALA A 2 -2.02 3.52 25.50
C ALA A 2 -1.03 3.88 24.39
N GLY A 3 -0.45 2.83 23.79
CA GLY A 3 0.74 2.88 22.96
C GLY A 3 0.66 3.92 21.85
N ALA A 4 1.75 4.66 21.69
CA ALA A 4 2.01 5.37 20.44
C ALA A 4 1.87 4.34 19.33
N LYS A 5 0.76 4.39 18.60
CA LYS A 5 0.51 3.50 17.47
C LYS A 5 1.41 4.00 16.35
N THR A 6 2.69 3.64 16.43
CA THR A 6 3.64 3.89 15.37
C THR A 6 3.05 3.33 14.08
N PRO A 7 3.14 4.08 12.97
CA PRO A 7 2.72 3.54 11.69
C PRO A 7 3.45 2.21 11.47
N PRO A 8 2.76 1.16 10.98
CA PRO A 8 3.36 -0.16 10.79
C PRO A 8 4.40 -0.19 9.66
N VAL A 9 4.63 0.96 9.01
CA VAL A 9 5.46 1.13 7.83
C VAL A 9 6.39 2.32 7.98
N THR A 10 7.56 2.23 7.37
CA THR A 10 8.61 3.27 7.40
C THR A 10 8.85 3.83 5.99
N GLU A 11 9.18 5.12 5.89
CA GLU A 11 9.57 5.73 4.62
C GLU A 11 10.81 5.03 4.02
N GLY A 12 10.74 4.70 2.74
CA GLY A 12 11.76 3.96 2.00
C GLY A 12 11.70 2.44 2.17
N GLN A 13 10.85 1.91 3.04
CA GLN A 13 10.69 0.47 3.26
C GLN A 13 9.96 -0.20 2.10
N GLU A 14 10.45 -1.36 1.70
CA GLU A 14 9.85 -2.22 0.68
C GLU A 14 9.08 -3.34 1.37
N ILE A 15 7.79 -3.46 1.06
CA ILE A 15 6.92 -4.47 1.65
C ILE A 15 5.99 -5.03 0.58
N GLU A 16 5.77 -6.34 0.62
CA GLU A 16 4.75 -6.98 -0.21
C GLU A 16 3.38 -6.79 0.44
N LEU A 17 2.45 -6.22 -0.31
CA LEU A 17 1.07 -6.02 0.13
C LEU A 17 0.10 -6.53 -0.92
N GLU A 18 -1.00 -7.08 -0.43
CA GLU A 18 -2.12 -7.48 -1.29
C GLU A 18 -3.11 -6.33 -1.42
N VAL A 19 -3.48 -6.03 -2.67
CA VAL A 19 -4.48 -5.02 -2.96
C VAL A 19 -5.86 -5.63 -2.70
N ILE A 20 -6.51 -5.18 -1.64
CA ILE A 20 -7.83 -5.69 -1.23
C ILE A 20 -8.98 -4.98 -1.95
N ALA A 21 -8.73 -3.78 -2.47
CA ALA A 21 -9.74 -2.98 -3.15
C ALA A 21 -9.08 -2.04 -4.17
N LYS A 22 -9.86 -1.61 -5.17
CA LYS A 22 -9.44 -0.62 -6.17
C LYS A 22 -10.48 0.48 -6.21
N GLY A 23 -10.02 1.73 -6.14
CA GLY A 23 -10.87 2.90 -6.29
C GLY A 23 -11.40 3.06 -7.71
N ARG A 24 -12.48 3.82 -7.89
CA ARG A 24 -13.06 4.12 -9.22
C ARG A 24 -12.08 4.82 -10.18
N LYS A 25 -11.06 5.48 -9.64
CA LYS A 25 -9.98 6.14 -10.39
C LYS A 25 -8.84 5.19 -10.80
N GLY A 26 -8.88 3.92 -10.38
CA GLY A 26 -7.84 2.94 -10.65
C GLY A 26 -6.75 2.84 -9.58
N ASP A 27 -6.90 3.52 -8.44
CA ASP A 27 -5.98 3.46 -7.32
C ASP A 27 -6.15 2.15 -6.54
N GLY A 28 -5.07 1.41 -6.34
CA GLY A 28 -5.05 0.22 -5.49
C GLY A 28 -5.03 0.62 -4.01
N ILE A 29 -5.84 -0.06 -3.21
CA ILE A 29 -5.94 0.14 -1.78
C ILE A 29 -5.46 -1.14 -1.09
N ALA A 30 -4.34 -1.04 -0.38
CA ALA A 30 -3.85 -2.06 0.53
C ALA A 30 -4.12 -1.67 1.97
N LYS A 31 -4.23 -2.66 2.85
CA LYS A 31 -4.47 -2.45 4.27
C LYS A 31 -3.62 -3.39 5.10
N ILE A 32 -2.85 -2.84 6.03
CA ILE A 32 -2.01 -3.59 6.97
C ILE A 32 -2.40 -3.20 8.40
N GLU A 33 -2.87 -4.15 9.21
CA GLU A 33 -3.21 -3.93 10.63
C GLU A 33 -4.12 -2.71 10.92
N GLY A 34 -5.02 -2.40 9.97
CA GLY A 34 -5.92 -1.23 10.07
C GLY A 34 -5.38 0.07 9.47
N TYR A 35 -4.16 0.07 8.93
CA TYR A 35 -3.50 1.21 8.30
C TYR A 35 -3.63 1.13 6.78
N ILE A 36 -4.03 2.24 6.16
CA ILE A 36 -4.35 2.29 4.72
C ILE A 36 -3.11 2.70 3.94
N ILE A 37 -2.81 1.95 2.88
CA ILE A 37 -1.68 2.22 2.00
C ILE A 37 -2.21 2.39 0.58
N PHE A 38 -1.91 3.55 0.00
CA PHE A 38 -2.31 3.88 -1.36
C PHE A 38 -1.23 3.43 -2.34
N ILE A 39 -1.66 2.65 -3.33
CA ILE A 39 -0.80 2.06 -4.36
C ILE A 39 -1.30 2.53 -5.73
N PRO A 40 -0.59 3.46 -6.39
CA PRO A 40 -0.96 3.90 -7.73
C PRO A 40 -0.84 2.72 -8.69
N SER A 41 -1.95 2.41 -9.40
CA SER A 41 -2.07 1.30 -10.34
C SER A 41 -2.04 -0.13 -9.75
N GLY A 42 -2.53 -0.34 -8.53
CA GLY A 42 -2.73 -1.70 -8.00
C GLY A 42 -4.00 -2.39 -8.55
N ASN A 43 -3.94 -3.70 -8.74
CA ASN A 43 -5.10 -4.53 -9.12
C ASN A 43 -5.63 -5.35 -7.94
N ILE A 44 -6.95 -5.42 -7.78
CA ILE A 44 -7.58 -6.19 -6.70
C ILE A 44 -7.18 -7.66 -6.78
N GLY A 45 -6.76 -8.24 -5.65
CA GLY A 45 -6.33 -9.63 -5.56
C GLY A 45 -4.90 -9.88 -6.04
N GLU A 46 -4.19 -8.85 -6.48
CA GLU A 46 -2.77 -8.94 -6.84
C GLU A 46 -1.90 -8.61 -5.62
N LYS A 47 -0.87 -9.42 -5.42
CA LYS A 47 0.23 -9.11 -4.50
C LYS A 47 1.28 -8.36 -5.27
N THR A 48 1.56 -7.13 -4.85
CA THR A 48 2.57 -6.30 -5.46
C THR A 48 3.54 -5.83 -4.38
N MET A 49 4.83 -5.84 -4.72
CA MET A 49 5.83 -5.19 -3.89
C MET A 49 5.70 -3.68 -4.07
N VAL A 50 5.57 -3.01 -2.94
CA VAL A 50 5.47 -1.55 -2.89
C VAL A 50 6.57 -0.98 -2.02
N ARG A 51 7.05 0.19 -2.41
CA ARG A 51 7.98 0.98 -1.63
C ARG A 51 7.24 2.17 -1.04
N ILE A 52 7.30 2.30 0.28
CA ILE A 52 6.70 3.43 0.99
C ILE A 52 7.49 4.69 0.67
N THR A 53 6.85 5.70 0.12
CA THR A 53 7.51 6.98 -0.20
C THR A 53 7.16 8.08 0.77
N THR A 54 5.99 7.99 1.39
CA THR A 54 5.53 9.00 2.35
C THR A 54 4.65 8.34 3.40
N VAL A 55 5.00 8.52 4.67
CA VAL A 55 4.20 8.04 5.80
C VAL A 55 3.42 9.20 6.41
N ARG A 56 2.11 9.02 6.61
CA ARG A 56 1.24 10.00 7.31
C ARG A 56 0.65 9.34 8.56
N PRO A 57 0.15 10.12 9.54
CA PRO A 57 -0.44 9.54 10.75
C PRO A 57 -1.63 8.58 10.48
N ASN A 58 -2.35 8.75 9.37
CA ASN A 58 -3.56 7.97 9.07
C ASN A 58 -3.40 6.99 7.88
N PHE A 59 -2.45 7.23 6.99
CA PHE A 59 -2.22 6.44 5.76
C PHE A 59 -0.78 6.60 5.27
N ALA A 60 -0.31 5.70 4.41
CA ALA A 60 0.93 5.89 3.68
C ALA A 60 0.69 5.91 2.17
N ILE A 61 1.54 6.65 1.48
CA ILE A 61 1.66 6.62 0.04
C ILE A 61 2.84 5.74 -0.29
N SER A 62 2.63 4.84 -1.25
CA SER A 62 3.64 3.91 -1.72
C SER A 62 3.66 3.92 -3.24
N GLU A 63 4.76 3.45 -3.81
CA GLU A 63 4.90 3.24 -5.25
C GLU A 63 5.06 1.74 -5.51
N ALA A 64 4.30 1.20 -6.46
CA ALA A 64 4.46 -0.19 -6.89
C ALA A 64 5.77 -0.34 -7.66
N ILE A 65 6.73 -1.07 -7.08
CA ILE A 65 8.04 -1.33 -7.67
C ILE A 65 8.03 -2.60 -8.53
N GLU A 66 7.10 -3.52 -8.26
CA GLU A 66 6.97 -4.77 -9.01
C GLU A 66 5.51 -4.93 -9.46
N LYS A 67 5.25 -4.63 -10.74
CA LYS A 67 3.93 -4.80 -11.36
C LYS A 67 3.96 -6.08 -12.19
N LYS A 68 3.27 -7.13 -11.74
CA LYS A 68 2.91 -8.25 -12.61
C LYS A 68 1.65 -7.84 -13.37
N GLN A 69 1.79 -6.86 -14.27
CA GLN A 69 0.73 -6.55 -15.24
C GLN A 69 0.62 -7.72 -16.22
N GLU A 70 -0.18 -8.73 -15.87
CA GLU A 70 -0.77 -9.65 -16.85
C GLU A 70 -2.08 -9.03 -17.33
N GLY A 71 -2.09 -8.63 -18.59
CA GLY A 71 -3.25 -8.08 -19.30
C GLY A 71 -2.85 -7.73 -20.73
N GLU A 72 -2.71 -8.75 -21.56
CA GLU A 72 -2.90 -8.66 -23.02
C GLU A 72 -4.37 -8.36 -23.36
#